data_AF-T1DH38-F1
#
_entry.id   AF-T1DH38-F1
#
_cell.length_a   1.000
_cell.length_b   1.000
_cell.length_c   1.000
_cell.angle_alpha   90.00
_cell.angle_beta   90.00
_cell.angle_gamma   90.00
#
_symmetry.space_group_name_H-M   'P 1'
#
loop_
_entity.id
_entity.type
_entity.pdbx_description
1 polymer ?
#
loop_
_entity_poly.entity_id
_entity_poly.type
_entity_poly.pdbx_seq_one_letter_code
_entity_poly.pdbx_strand_id
1 'polypeptide(L)' 'MQSKAFEGSIDYFQVMDENGNIDKALYPADLDDNKITDMYKMMLFARNLDAKTL' A
#
# COMPACT_ATOMS: atom_id res chain seq x y z
N MET A 1 -38.08 6.22 19.51
CA MET A 1 -36.66 6.46 19.80
C MET A 1 -35.88 5.56 18.84
N GLN A 2 -35.33 6.12 17.75
CA GLN A 2 -34.62 5.31 16.74
C GLN A 2 -33.29 4.81 17.35
N SER A 3 -33.06 3.50 17.34
CA SER A 3 -31.80 2.91 17.77
C SER A 3 -30.75 3.18 16.69
N LYS A 4 -29.62 3.80 17.05
CA LYS A 4 -28.47 3.96 16.14
C LYS A 4 -28.06 2.57 15.62
N ALA A 5 -28.12 2.38 14.30
CA ALA A 5 -27.42 1.30 13.64
C ALA A 5 -25.91 1.52 13.83
N PHE A 6 -25.17 0.44 14.07
CA PHE A 6 -23.73 0.40 14.37
C PHE A 6 -22.90 1.49 13.66
N GLU A 7 -22.05 2.19 14.44
CA GLU A 7 -21.13 3.23 13.97
C GLU A 7 -19.70 2.70 14.17
N GLY A 8 -18.93 2.56 13.08
CA GLY A 8 -17.54 2.09 13.10
C GLY A 8 -16.68 2.93 12.17
N SER A 9 -15.46 3.24 12.60
CA SER A 9 -14.44 3.95 11.80
C SER A 9 -13.40 2.97 11.28
N ILE A 10 -12.88 3.24 10.07
CA ILE A 10 -11.73 2.53 9.51
C ILE A 10 -10.53 3.46 9.63
N ASP A 11 -9.52 3.03 10.37
CA ASP A 11 -8.24 3.71 10.43
C ASP A 11 -7.38 3.25 9.25
N TYR A 12 -7.01 4.18 8.38
CA TYR A 12 -6.11 3.89 7.26
C TYR A 12 -4.66 3.97 7.74
N PHE A 13 -3.93 2.87 7.60
CA PHE A 13 -2.49 2.83 7.87
C PHE A 13 -1.74 3.18 6.59
N GLN A 14 -0.95 4.27 6.64
CA GLN A 14 -0.13 4.74 5.54
C GLN A 14 1.35 4.73 5.97
N VAL A 15 2.17 3.94 5.28
CA VAL A 15 3.60 3.80 5.58
C VAL A 15 4.44 4.88 4.89
N MET A 16 3.99 5.36 3.73
CA MET A 16 4.69 6.35 2.91
C MET A 16 3.71 7.41 2.41
N ASP A 17 4.06 8.68 2.54
CA ASP A 17 3.26 9.80 2.05
C ASP A 17 3.38 10.02 0.53
N GLU A 18 2.60 10.96 -0.01
CA GLU A 18 2.59 11.29 -1.44
C GLU A 18 3.92 11.88 -1.95
N ASN A 19 4.78 12.36 -1.05
CA ASN A 19 6.09 12.91 -1.36
C ASN A 19 7.22 11.87 -1.20
N GLY A 20 6.89 10.65 -0.80
CA GLY A 20 7.86 9.58 -0.55
C GLY A 20 8.49 9.59 0.83
N ASN A 21 7.98 10.36 1.79
CA ASN A 21 8.45 10.31 3.18
C ASN A 21 7.91 9.05 3.86
N ILE A 22 8.76 8.34 4.58
CA ILE A 22 8.44 7.06 5.22
C ILE A 22 8.24 7.26 6.73
N ASP A 23 7.14 6.72 7.26
CA ASP A 23 6.98 6.53 8.70
C ASP A 23 7.77 5.29 9.15
N LYS A 24 8.89 5.54 9.83
CA LYS A 24 9.78 4.48 10.34
C LYS A 24 9.13 3.60 11.40
N ALA A 25 8.09 4.07 12.09
CA ALA A 25 7.37 3.25 13.08
C ALA A 25 6.52 2.16 12.41
N LEU A 26 6.10 2.42 11.16
CA LEU A 26 5.28 1.50 10.36
C LEU A 26 6.09 0.76 9.29
N TYR A 27 7.35 1.15 9.08
CA TYR A 27 8.21 0.55 8.06
C TYR A 27 8.57 -0.90 8.41
N PRO A 28 8.35 -1.88 7.52
CA PRO A 28 8.65 -3.28 7.79
C PRO A 28 10.15 -3.52 7.99
N ALA A 29 10.51 -4.23 9.06
CA ALA A 29 11.90 -4.47 9.42
C ALA A 29 12.65 -5.41 8.45
N ASP A 30 11.92 -6.23 7.69
CA ASP A 30 12.47 -7.21 6.77
C ASP A 30 12.43 -6.75 5.30
N LEU A 31 12.08 -5.50 5.04
CA LEU A 31 11.99 -4.92 3.71
C LEU A 31 13.33 -4.26 3.32
N ASP A 32 14.23 -5.06 2.76
CA ASP A 32 15.49 -4.61 2.19
C ASP A 32 15.34 -4.05 0.76
N ASP A 33 16.36 -3.32 0.31
CA ASP A 33 16.38 -2.65 -1.00
C ASP A 33 16.19 -3.60 -2.18
N ASN A 34 16.67 -4.85 -2.09
CA ASN A 34 16.53 -5.83 -3.16
C ASN A 34 15.07 -6.26 -3.30
N LYS A 35 14.40 -6.54 -2.16
CA LYS A 35 12.97 -6.87 -2.15
C LYS A 35 12.12 -5.72 -2.70
N ILE A 36 12.41 -4.47 -2.30
CA ILE A 36 11.71 -3.28 -2.82
C ILE A 36 11.86 -3.20 -4.34
N THR A 37 13.10 -3.37 -4.81
CA THR A 37 13.42 -3.31 -6.24
C THR A 37 12.68 -4.40 -7.02
N ASP A 38 12.63 -5.62 -6.49
CA ASP A 38 11.95 -6.73 -7.16
C ASP A 38 10.43 -6.57 -7.15
N MET A 39 9.84 -6.06 -6.05
CA MET A 39 8.44 -5.66 -6.02
C MET A 39 8.13 -4.62 -7.10
N TYR A 40 8.97 -3.60 -7.25
CA TYR A 40 8.78 -2.56 -8.26
C TYR A 40 8.83 -3.13 -9.69
N LYS A 41 9.80 -4.01 -9.98
CA LYS A 41 9.87 -4.71 -11.28
C LYS A 41 8.60 -5.53 -11.55
N MET A 42 8.08 -6.24 -10.56
CA MET A 42 6.86 -7.04 -10.71
C MET A 42 5.62 -6.17 -10.93
N MET A 43 5.52 -5.01 -10.27
CA MET A 43 4.44 -4.05 -10.53
C MET A 43 4.47 -3.53 -11.97
N LEU A 44 5.65 -3.18 -12.48
CA LEU A 44 5.82 -2.77 -13.88
C LEU A 44 5.47 -3.90 -14.86
N PHE A 45 5.90 -5.13 -14.55
CA PHE A 45 5.54 -6.30 -15.36
C PHE A 45 4.02 -6.50 -15.42
N ALA A 46 3.35 -6.50 -14.28
CA ALA A 46 1.89 -6.65 -14.20
C ALA A 46 1.16 -5.54 -14.99
N ARG A 47 1.61 -4.29 -14.86
CA ARG A 47 1.07 -3.17 -15.63
C ARG A 47 1.23 -3.35 -17.14
N ASN A 48 2.41 -3.79 -17.57
CA ASN A 48 2.69 -4.01 -19.00
C ASN A 48 1.92 -5.20 -19.57
N LEU A 49 1.64 -6.22 -18.75
CA LEU A 49 0.78 -7.34 -19.13
C LEU A 49 -0.66 -6.87 -19.28
N ASP A 50 -1.20 -6.19 -18.25
CA ASP A 50 -2.56 -5.64 -18.23
C ASP A 50 -2.85 -4.76 -19.46
N ALA A 51 -1.94 -3.83 -19.77
CA ALA A 51 -2.04 -2.94 -20.92
C ALA A 51 -1.96 -3.64 -22.29
N LYS A 52 -1.53 -4.90 -22.34
CA LYS A 52 -1.51 -5.71 -23.57
C LYS A 52 -2.72 -6.63 -23.68
N THR A 53 -3.36 -6.95 -22.56
CA THR A 53 -4.48 -7.90 -22.50
C THR A 53 -5.84 -7.23 -22.50
N LEU A 54 -5.92 -5.96 -22.12
CA LEU A 54 -7.11 -5.09 -22.21
C LEU A 54 -6.99 -4.13 -23.40
#